data_AF-A0AAE0EDW7-F1
#
_entry.id   AF-A0AAE0EDW7-F1
#
_cell.length_a   1.000
_cell.length_b   1.000
_cell.length_c   1.000
_cell.angle_alpha   90.00
_cell.angle_beta   90.00
_cell.angle_gamma   90.00
#
_symmetry.space_group_name_H-M   'P 1'
#
loop_
_entity.id
_entity.type
_entity.pdbx_description
1 polymer ?
#
loop_
_entity_poly.entity_id
_entity_poly.type
_entity_poly.pdbx_seq_one_letter_code
_entity_poly.pdbx_strand_id
1 'polypeptide(L)'
;MGASSSTCSASTTTNYDRNYDVFLNFKGEDSTSDNFKSHLCSALSQKHVKIFVDGDKVKRGDETSPVLLKAIKESQISVVIFSKDYATSKGCLRELVEIIKYKKMNKQIVIPVFYQVNPYDVRKQTGSFMDAFAKLKQVSGEELLTWREVLTEASNLSGWDSSVTSLKQLEILAVFGPGSRVIITTRDKQLLLNFVVAYNIYEVEAFDKREAL
;
A
#
# COMPACT_ATOMS: atom_id res chain seq x y z
N MET A 1 -38.19 -25.63 38.02
CA MET A 1 -36.94 -24.87 37.85
C MET A 1 -35.88 -25.82 37.33
N GLY A 2 -35.47 -25.67 36.07
CA GLY A 2 -34.43 -26.47 35.44
C GLY A 2 -33.99 -25.72 34.18
N ALA A 3 -32.78 -25.17 34.22
CA ALA A 3 -32.27 -24.23 33.23
C ALA A 3 -31.95 -24.95 31.92
N SER A 4 -32.55 -24.49 30.83
CA SER A 4 -32.18 -24.87 29.46
C SER A 4 -30.79 -24.32 29.14
N SER A 5 -29.83 -25.21 28.91
CA SER A 5 -28.49 -24.86 28.43
C SER A 5 -28.59 -24.33 26.99
N SER A 6 -28.36 -23.04 26.81
CA SER A 6 -28.23 -22.40 25.51
C SER A 6 -26.81 -22.54 25.01
N THR A 7 -26.59 -23.49 24.09
CA THR A 7 -25.31 -23.63 23.37
C THR A 7 -25.17 -22.45 22.40
N CYS A 8 -24.40 -21.43 22.79
CA CYS A 8 -23.98 -20.37 21.89
C CYS A 8 -22.94 -20.93 20.91
N SER A 9 -23.42 -21.42 19.76
CA SER A 9 -22.54 -21.67 18.63
C SER A 9 -22.08 -20.31 18.11
N ALA A 10 -20.90 -19.87 18.54
CA ALA A 10 -20.27 -18.69 18.00
C ALA A 10 -20.01 -18.96 16.52
N SER A 11 -20.79 -18.34 15.65
CA SER A 11 -20.55 -18.30 14.21
C SER A 11 -19.22 -17.59 14.00
N THR A 12 -18.12 -18.35 13.90
CA THR A 12 -16.89 -17.83 13.32
C THR A 12 -17.19 -17.55 11.87
N THR A 13 -17.55 -16.31 11.56
CA THR A 13 -17.58 -15.80 10.18
C THR A 13 -16.13 -15.79 9.69
N THR A 14 -15.67 -16.94 9.23
CA THR A 14 -14.41 -17.05 8.53
C THR A 14 -14.51 -16.20 7.27
N ASN A 15 -13.63 -15.22 7.17
CA ASN A 15 -13.58 -14.15 6.17
C ASN A 15 -13.13 -14.68 4.78
N TYR A 16 -13.71 -15.79 4.31
CA TYR A 16 -13.24 -16.54 3.13
C TYR A 16 -13.72 -15.99 1.78
N ASP A 17 -14.41 -14.85 1.73
CA ASP A 17 -15.02 -14.34 0.50
C ASP A 17 -14.35 -13.04 -0.02
N ARG A 18 -13.04 -12.89 0.22
CA ARG A 18 -12.24 -11.77 -0.31
C ARG A 18 -11.35 -12.25 -1.44
N ASN A 19 -11.42 -11.56 -2.58
CA ASN A 19 -10.61 -11.88 -3.76
C ASN A 19 -9.15 -11.43 -3.62
N TYR A 20 -8.89 -10.39 -2.83
CA TYR A 20 -7.56 -9.79 -2.65
C TYR A 20 -7.28 -9.44 -1.20
N ASP A 21 -6.03 -9.61 -0.78
CA ASP A 21 -5.52 -9.16 0.51
C ASP A 21 -4.98 -7.74 0.41
N VAL A 22 -4.28 -7.44 -0.69
CA VAL A 22 -3.59 -6.16 -0.94
C VAL A 22 -4.01 -5.56 -2.29
N PHE A 23 -4.38 -4.29 -2.28
CA PHE A 23 -4.49 -3.45 -3.47
C PHE A 23 -3.23 -2.62 -3.64
N LEU A 24 -2.57 -2.69 -4.79
CA LEU A 24 -1.36 -1.92 -5.07
C LEU A 24 -1.68 -0.78 -6.03
N ASN A 25 -1.60 0.45 -5.52
CA ASN A 25 -1.84 1.67 -6.27
C ASN A 25 -0.51 2.37 -6.57
N PHE A 26 -0.19 2.51 -7.85
CA PHE A 26 1.07 3.09 -8.32
C PHE A 26 0.92 3.59 -9.76
N LYS A 27 1.89 4.38 -10.24
CA LYS A 27 1.94 4.79 -11.65
C LYS A 27 2.48 3.65 -12.52
N GLY A 28 1.63 3.07 -13.37
CA GLY A 28 1.97 1.97 -14.28
C GLY A 28 3.19 2.18 -15.20
N GLU A 29 3.32 3.38 -15.79
CA GLU A 29 4.38 3.71 -16.77
C GLU A 29 5.64 4.32 -16.12
N ASP A 30 5.75 4.32 -14.79
CA ASP A 30 6.94 4.85 -14.11
C ASP A 30 8.05 3.80 -14.13
N SER A 31 8.95 3.91 -15.11
CA SER A 31 10.12 3.04 -15.30
C SER A 31 11.02 2.95 -14.06
N THR A 32 10.95 3.93 -13.16
CA THR A 32 11.71 3.95 -11.91
C THR A 32 11.11 3.03 -10.85
N SER A 33 9.79 2.81 -10.88
CA SER A 33 9.03 1.99 -9.93
C SER A 33 8.96 0.51 -10.32
N ASP A 34 9.25 0.16 -11.58
CA ASP A 34 9.04 -1.20 -12.10
C ASP A 34 9.85 -2.28 -11.37
N ASN A 35 11.11 -2.00 -11.03
CA ASN A 35 11.95 -2.92 -10.25
C ASN A 35 11.44 -3.07 -8.82
N PHE A 36 11.05 -1.97 -8.17
CA PHE A 36 10.50 -2.03 -6.81
C PHE A 36 9.18 -2.79 -6.78
N LYS A 37 8.29 -2.50 -7.74
CA LYS A 37 7.01 -3.18 -7.94
C LYS A 37 7.20 -4.68 -8.17
N SER A 38 8.10 -5.08 -9.07
CA SER A 38 8.32 -6.50 -9.39
C SER A 38 8.81 -7.27 -8.16
N HIS A 39 9.77 -6.71 -7.42
CA HIS A 39 10.26 -7.31 -6.18
C HIS A 39 9.17 -7.36 -5.09
N LEU A 40 8.40 -6.30 -4.89
CA LEU A 40 7.29 -6.26 -3.93
C LEU A 40 6.24 -7.32 -4.27
N CYS A 41 5.83 -7.40 -5.54
CA CYS A 41 4.86 -8.39 -6.00
C CYS A 41 5.39 -9.82 -5.85
N SER A 42 6.67 -10.05 -6.18
CA SER A 42 7.32 -11.35 -6.03
C SER A 42 7.38 -11.78 -4.55
N ALA A 43 7.85 -10.91 -3.66
CA ALA A 43 7.96 -11.18 -2.23
C ALA A 43 6.60 -11.48 -1.58
N LEU A 44 5.56 -10.71 -1.92
CA LEU A 44 4.20 -10.93 -1.44
C LEU A 44 3.59 -12.23 -2.01
N SER A 45 3.83 -12.53 -3.29
CA SER A 45 3.37 -13.78 -3.93
C SER A 45 4.01 -15.02 -3.29
N GLN A 46 5.31 -14.98 -2.97
CA GLN A 46 6.01 -16.05 -2.25
C GLN A 46 5.40 -16.30 -0.86
N LYS A 47 4.71 -15.33 -0.27
CA LYS A 47 4.00 -15.45 1.01
C LYS A 47 2.51 -15.77 0.85
N HIS A 48 2.07 -16.14 -0.36
CA HIS A 48 0.69 -16.48 -0.67
C HIS A 48 -0.30 -15.33 -0.39
N VAL A 49 0.17 -14.07 -0.44
CA VAL A 49 -0.67 -12.88 -0.34
C VAL A 49 -1.32 -12.63 -1.70
N LYS A 50 -2.65 -12.51 -1.75
CA LYS A 50 -3.38 -12.19 -2.99
C LYS A 50 -3.31 -10.69 -3.26
N ILE A 51 -2.58 -10.30 -4.29
CA ILE A 51 -2.38 -8.89 -4.64
C ILE A 51 -3.17 -8.57 -5.89
N PHE A 52 -3.92 -7.47 -5.86
CA PHE A 52 -4.36 -6.80 -7.08
C PHE A 52 -3.33 -5.72 -7.44
N VAL A 53 -2.63 -5.92 -8.56
CA VAL A 53 -1.69 -4.94 -9.10
C VAL A 53 -2.42 -4.13 -10.16
N ASP A 54 -2.50 -2.82 -9.95
CA ASP A 54 -3.01 -1.91 -10.98
C ASP A 54 -2.00 -1.78 -12.13
N GLY A 55 -2.04 -2.71 -13.09
CA GLY A 55 -1.09 -2.76 -14.21
C GLY A 55 -1.64 -3.37 -15.50
N ASP A 56 -1.69 -2.56 -16.55
CA ASP A 56 -1.77 -2.87 -17.99
C ASP A 56 -3.04 -3.46 -18.62
N LYS A 57 -4.08 -3.84 -17.88
CA LYS A 57 -5.26 -4.52 -18.49
C LYS A 57 -6.56 -3.73 -18.57
N VAL A 58 -6.63 -2.51 -18.04
CA VAL A 58 -7.79 -1.64 -18.27
C VAL A 58 -7.34 -0.54 -19.23
N LYS A 59 -7.73 -0.66 -20.50
CA LYS A 59 -7.59 0.45 -21.46
C LYS A 59 -8.23 1.69 -20.83
N ARG A 60 -7.39 2.70 -20.58
CA ARG A 60 -7.73 4.03 -20.06
C ARG A 60 -9.02 4.56 -20.70
N GLY A 61 -10.13 4.38 -20.00
CA GLY A 61 -11.23 5.33 -20.00
C GLY A 61 -11.04 6.23 -18.79
N ASP A 62 -11.51 7.47 -18.85
CA ASP A 62 -11.42 8.47 -17.78
C ASP A 62 -12.20 8.10 -16.49
N GLU A 63 -12.60 6.85 -16.31
CA GLU A 63 -13.40 6.38 -15.18
C GLU A 63 -12.77 5.17 -14.51
N THR A 64 -12.86 5.12 -13.18
CA THR A 64 -12.42 3.98 -12.39
C THR A 64 -13.25 2.75 -12.76
N SER A 65 -12.65 1.75 -13.41
CA SER A 65 -13.35 0.54 -13.85
C SER A 65 -14.08 -0.14 -12.67
N PRO A 66 -15.29 -0.71 -12.88
CA PRO A 66 -15.99 -1.47 -11.85
C PRO A 66 -15.13 -2.59 -11.23
N VAL A 67 -14.22 -3.18 -12.01
CA VAL A 67 -13.28 -4.20 -11.55
C VAL A 67 -12.28 -3.61 -10.55
N LEU A 68 -11.77 -2.42 -10.85
CA LEU A 68 -10.80 -1.69 -10.02
C LEU A 68 -11.45 -1.24 -8.70
N LEU A 69 -12.67 -0.67 -8.78
CA LEU A 69 -13.46 -0.32 -7.59
C LEU A 69 -13.74 -1.54 -6.71
N LYS A 70 -14.06 -2.69 -7.32
CA LYS A 70 -14.28 -3.94 -6.58
C LYS A 70 -12.99 -4.39 -5.88
N ALA A 71 -11.84 -4.33 -6.56
CA ALA A 71 -10.55 -4.69 -5.97
C ALA A 71 -10.18 -3.79 -4.78
N ILE A 72 -10.37 -2.47 -4.89
CA ILE A 72 -10.16 -1.53 -3.78
C ILE A 72 -11.05 -1.90 -2.59
N LYS A 73 -12.33 -2.20 -2.83
CA LYS A 73 -13.33 -2.53 -1.80
C LYS A 73 -13.06 -3.82 -1.06
N GLU A 74 -12.58 -4.84 -1.78
CA GLU A 74 -12.39 -6.18 -1.24
C GLU A 74 -11.03 -6.37 -0.59
N SER A 75 -10.06 -5.49 -0.90
CA SER A 75 -8.72 -5.53 -0.31
C SER A 75 -8.71 -5.03 1.13
N GLN A 76 -8.01 -5.74 2.01
CA GLN A 76 -7.86 -5.34 3.42
C GLN A 76 -6.83 -4.23 3.61
N ILE A 77 -5.83 -4.21 2.73
CA ILE A 77 -4.72 -3.26 2.75
C ILE A 77 -4.63 -2.61 1.36
N SER A 78 -4.51 -1.30 1.32
CA SER A 78 -4.07 -0.56 0.13
C SER A 78 -2.65 -0.06 0.36
N VAL A 79 -1.73 -0.45 -0.53
CA VAL A 79 -0.37 0.09 -0.57
C VAL A 79 -0.31 1.14 -1.67
N VAL A 80 -0.01 2.39 -1.30
CA VAL A 80 0.04 3.53 -2.21
C VAL A 80 1.51 3.90 -2.42
N ILE A 81 2.04 3.66 -3.61
CA ILE A 81 3.43 3.98 -3.93
C ILE A 81 3.49 5.36 -4.57
N PHE A 82 3.85 6.37 -3.77
CA PHE A 82 4.14 7.71 -4.26
C PHE A 82 5.53 7.73 -4.89
N SER A 83 5.57 8.00 -6.20
CA SER A 83 6.78 8.21 -6.97
C SER A 83 6.77 9.60 -7.62
N LYS A 84 7.87 9.97 -8.27
CA LYS A 84 8.05 11.31 -8.84
C LYS A 84 6.92 11.70 -9.80
N ASP A 85 6.45 10.74 -10.61
CA ASP A 85 5.45 10.97 -11.66
C ASP A 85 4.04 10.50 -11.27
N TYR A 86 3.82 10.10 -10.01
CA TYR A 86 2.53 9.59 -9.54
C TYR A 86 1.37 10.55 -9.86
N ALA A 87 1.51 11.83 -9.50
CA ALA A 87 0.46 12.84 -9.69
C ALA A 87 0.21 13.23 -11.16
N THR A 88 0.98 12.70 -12.12
CA THR A 88 0.69 12.87 -13.55
C THR A 88 -0.46 11.98 -14.02
N SER A 89 -0.84 10.96 -13.23
CA SER A 89 -1.88 10.00 -13.57
C SER A 89 -3.22 10.37 -12.95
N LYS A 90 -4.18 10.80 -13.78
CA LYS A 90 -5.57 11.00 -13.33
C LYS A 90 -6.17 9.72 -12.72
N GLY A 91 -5.83 8.56 -13.29
CA GLY A 91 -6.26 7.25 -12.78
C GLY A 91 -5.79 7.00 -11.35
N CYS A 92 -4.48 7.12 -11.10
CA CYS A 92 -3.91 6.92 -9.76
C CYS A 92 -4.53 7.89 -8.73
N LEU A 93 -4.77 9.15 -9.12
CA LEU A 93 -5.42 10.13 -8.26
C LEU A 93 -6.89 9.79 -7.97
N ARG A 94 -7.66 9.32 -8.95
CA ARG A 94 -9.05 8.86 -8.76
C ARG A 94 -9.14 7.60 -7.89
N GLU A 95 -8.20 6.67 -8.06
CA GLU A 95 -8.09 5.50 -7.18
C GLU A 95 -7.77 5.90 -5.74
N LEU A 96 -6.83 6.83 -5.55
CA LEU A 96 -6.49 7.35 -4.22
C LEU A 96 -7.70 7.95 -3.51
N VAL A 97 -8.59 8.64 -4.24
CA VAL A 97 -9.85 9.15 -3.70
C VAL A 97 -10.71 8.02 -3.13
N GLU A 98 -10.87 6.93 -3.87
CA GLU A 98 -11.66 5.78 -3.40
C GLU A 98 -10.98 5.06 -2.24
N ILE A 99 -9.65 4.87 -2.29
CA ILE A 99 -8.87 4.28 -1.19
C ILE A 99 -9.08 5.06 0.12
N ILE A 100 -8.93 6.39 0.07
CA ILE A 100 -9.08 7.24 1.26
C ILE A 100 -10.54 7.25 1.76
N LYS A 101 -11.51 7.22 0.87
CA LYS A 101 -12.94 7.06 1.23
C LYS A 101 -13.19 5.74 1.96
N TYR A 102 -12.64 4.62 1.50
CA TYR A 102 -12.79 3.32 2.16
C TYR A 102 -12.04 3.24 3.50
N LYS A 103 -10.88 3.89 3.59
CA LYS A 103 -10.16 4.08 4.86
C LYS A 103 -11.00 4.82 5.88
N LYS A 104 -11.63 5.95 5.53
CA LYS A 104 -12.48 6.75 6.43
C LYS A 104 -13.67 5.98 7.00
N MET A 105 -14.13 4.96 6.28
CA MET A 105 -15.18 4.03 6.74
C MET A 105 -14.63 2.92 7.65
N ASN A 106 -13.35 2.96 8.03
CA ASN A 106 -12.62 1.92 8.78
C ASN A 106 -12.68 0.54 8.11
N LYS A 107 -12.77 0.48 6.78
CA LYS A 107 -12.87 -0.77 6.02
C LYS A 107 -11.52 -1.30 5.52
N GLN A 108 -10.49 -0.45 5.52
CA GLN A 108 -9.21 -0.76 4.90
C GLN A 108 -8.06 -0.04 5.61
N ILE A 109 -6.91 -0.72 5.70
CA ILE A 109 -5.63 -0.14 6.13
C ILE A 109 -4.95 0.47 4.91
N VAL A 110 -4.39 1.67 5.03
CA VAL A 110 -3.66 2.33 3.93
C VAL A 110 -2.22 2.56 4.36
N ILE A 111 -1.29 2.09 3.54
CA ILE A 111 0.15 2.19 3.75
C ILE A 111 0.75 3.02 2.61
N PRO A 112 1.16 4.28 2.85
CA PRO A 112 1.90 5.04 1.87
C PRO A 112 3.36 4.59 1.83
N VAL A 113 3.92 4.47 0.63
CA VAL A 113 5.33 4.21 0.35
C VAL A 113 5.86 5.37 -0.48
N PHE A 114 6.80 6.13 0.06
CA PHE A 114 7.45 7.25 -0.60
C PHE A 114 8.71 6.74 -1.33
N TYR A 115 8.55 6.43 -2.61
CA TYR A 115 9.60 5.87 -3.46
C TYR A 115 10.36 6.98 -4.19
N GLN A 116 11.60 7.24 -3.75
CA GLN A 116 12.48 8.28 -4.27
C GLN A 116 11.84 9.68 -4.34
N VAL A 117 10.93 9.97 -3.41
CA VAL A 117 10.27 11.27 -3.26
C VAL A 117 10.27 11.68 -1.80
N ASN A 118 10.34 12.98 -1.54
CA ASN A 118 10.19 13.50 -0.20
C ASN A 118 8.71 13.45 0.23
N PRO A 119 8.35 12.84 1.37
CA PRO A 119 6.97 12.87 1.88
C PRO A 119 6.39 14.29 2.00
N TYR A 120 7.24 15.29 2.27
CA TYR A 120 6.84 16.70 2.29
C TYR A 120 6.33 17.17 0.92
N ASP A 121 6.98 16.77 -0.17
CA ASP A 121 6.59 17.16 -1.53
C ASP A 121 5.23 16.55 -1.91
N VAL A 122 4.98 15.31 -1.49
CA VAL A 122 3.65 14.68 -1.66
C VAL A 122 2.59 15.44 -0.85
N ARG A 123 2.92 15.77 0.41
CA ARG A 123 2.00 16.40 1.37
C ARG A 123 1.66 17.84 1.04
N LYS A 124 2.62 18.60 0.54
CA LYS A 124 2.44 20.03 0.18
C LYS A 124 2.25 20.23 -1.32
N GLN A 125 2.27 19.14 -2.09
CA GLN A 125 2.22 19.15 -3.54
C GLN A 125 3.25 20.12 -4.14
N THR A 126 4.49 20.04 -3.64
CA THR A 126 5.67 20.78 -4.12
C THR A 126 6.53 19.90 -5.05
N GLY A 127 7.59 20.45 -5.64
CA GLY A 127 8.47 19.71 -6.54
C GLY A 127 7.72 19.07 -7.73
N SER A 128 7.96 17.79 -8.00
CA SER A 128 7.33 17.10 -9.14
C SER A 128 5.80 17.04 -9.06
N PHE A 129 5.24 17.09 -7.85
CA PHE A 129 3.79 17.12 -7.67
C PHE A 129 3.22 18.46 -8.13
N MET A 130 3.90 19.57 -7.83
CA MET A 130 3.50 20.90 -8.32
C MET A 130 3.50 20.94 -9.85
N ASP A 131 4.57 20.43 -10.46
CA ASP A 131 4.72 20.36 -11.92
C ASP A 131 3.64 19.48 -12.56
N ALA A 132 3.28 18.37 -11.92
CA ALA A 132 2.20 17.50 -12.38
C ALA A 132 0.85 18.23 -12.38
N PHE A 133 0.50 18.90 -11.28
CA PHE A 133 -0.74 19.66 -11.16
C PHE A 133 -0.83 20.82 -12.17
N ALA A 134 0.28 21.49 -12.48
CA ALA A 134 0.32 22.55 -13.49
C ALA A 134 0.02 22.04 -14.91
N LYS A 135 0.26 20.75 -15.19
CA LYS A 135 0.04 20.12 -16.50
C LYS A 135 -1.36 19.51 -16.67
N LEU A 136 -2.14 19.37 -15.59
CA LEU A 136 -3.49 18.80 -15.62
C LEU A 136 -4.50 19.81 -16.21
N LYS A 137 -4.44 20.00 -17.54
CA LYS A 137 -5.44 20.78 -18.28
C LYS A 137 -6.76 19.99 -18.31
N GLN A 138 -7.89 20.72 -18.35
CA GLN A 138 -9.25 20.14 -18.45
C GLN A 138 -9.74 19.35 -17.21
N VAL A 139 -9.22 19.63 -16.02
CA VAL A 139 -9.74 19.06 -14.75
C VAL A 139 -10.52 20.17 -14.03
N SER A 140 -11.69 19.84 -13.48
CA SER A 140 -12.49 20.82 -12.74
C SER A 140 -11.77 21.27 -11.46
N GLY A 141 -12.08 22.48 -11.00
CA GLY A 141 -11.51 22.99 -9.75
C GLY A 141 -11.82 22.07 -8.55
N GLU A 142 -13.02 21.51 -8.49
CA GLU A 142 -13.45 20.60 -7.43
C GLU A 142 -12.67 19.27 -7.44
N GLU A 143 -12.45 18.68 -8.62
CA GLU A 143 -11.66 17.45 -8.75
C GLU A 143 -10.20 17.69 -8.36
N LEU A 144 -9.62 18.84 -8.75
CA LEU A 144 -8.27 19.23 -8.34
C LEU A 144 -8.15 19.43 -6.82
N LEU A 145 -9.12 20.08 -6.18
CA LEU A 145 -9.15 20.26 -4.73
C LEU A 145 -9.21 18.90 -4.03
N THR A 146 -10.12 18.02 -4.48
CA THR A 146 -10.26 16.66 -3.94
C THR A 146 -8.94 15.89 -4.04
N TRP A 147 -8.24 15.95 -5.17
CA TRP A 147 -6.95 15.29 -5.34
C TRP A 147 -5.86 15.81 -4.39
N ARG A 148 -5.82 17.14 -4.17
CA ARG A 148 -4.87 17.74 -3.21
C ARG A 148 -5.15 17.30 -1.78
N GLU A 149 -6.43 17.23 -1.40
CA GLU A 149 -6.85 16.79 -0.08
C GLU A 149 -6.44 15.33 0.17
N VAL A 150 -6.72 14.42 -0.76
CA VAL A 150 -6.40 12.99 -0.56
C VAL A 150 -4.90 12.71 -0.60
N LEU A 151 -4.11 13.45 -1.40
CA LEU A 151 -2.64 13.38 -1.34
C LEU A 151 -2.11 13.84 0.01
N THR A 152 -2.64 14.95 0.52
CA THR A 152 -2.27 15.49 1.83
C THR A 152 -2.65 14.50 2.93
N GLU A 153 -3.85 13.92 2.88
CA GLU A 153 -4.32 12.95 3.87
C GLU A 153 -3.49 11.66 3.84
N ALA A 154 -3.32 11.06 2.66
CA ALA A 154 -2.56 9.82 2.49
C ALA A 154 -1.10 9.97 2.94
N SER A 155 -0.46 11.11 2.66
CA SER A 155 0.93 11.39 3.05
C SER A 155 1.13 11.77 4.52
N ASN A 156 0.03 11.96 5.26
CA ASN A 156 0.05 12.10 6.72
C ASN A 156 -0.13 10.77 7.46
N LEU A 157 -0.39 9.67 6.74
CA LEU A 157 -0.46 8.34 7.34
C LEU A 157 0.92 7.77 7.62
N SER A 158 1.02 6.90 8.62
CA SER A 158 2.24 6.14 8.92
C SER A 158 2.59 5.24 7.73
N GLY A 159 3.81 5.37 7.22
CA GLY A 159 4.26 4.72 5.99
C GLY A 159 5.76 4.51 5.92
N TRP A 160 6.23 4.11 4.73
CA TRP A 160 7.64 3.82 4.46
C TRP A 160 8.25 4.91 3.57
N ASP A 161 9.41 5.44 3.95
CA ASP A 161 10.20 6.35 3.11
C ASP A 161 11.46 5.65 2.57
N SER A 162 11.52 5.39 1.27
CA SER A 162 12.64 4.64 0.68
C SER A 162 14.03 5.29 0.91
N SER A 163 14.09 6.59 1.21
CA SER A 163 15.33 7.32 1.50
C SER A 163 15.77 7.22 2.97
N VAL A 164 14.88 6.80 3.85
CA VAL A 164 15.16 6.66 5.29
C VAL A 164 15.49 5.20 5.59
N THR A 165 16.70 4.94 6.07
CA THR A 165 17.10 3.62 6.60
C THR A 165 16.84 3.48 8.10
N SER A 166 16.23 4.50 8.72
CA SER A 166 16.02 4.58 10.16
C SER A 166 14.82 3.74 10.63
N LEU A 167 14.97 3.23 11.84
CA LEU A 167 14.07 2.29 12.51
C LEU A 167 12.69 2.85 12.82
N LYS A 168 12.49 4.17 12.68
CA LYS A 168 11.18 4.84 12.80
C LYS A 168 10.15 4.31 11.81
N GLN A 169 10.58 3.70 10.70
CA GLN A 169 9.67 3.05 9.74
C GLN A 169 8.95 1.83 10.29
N LEU A 170 9.49 1.21 11.35
CA LEU A 170 8.89 0.06 12.00
C LEU A 170 7.68 0.45 12.86
N GLU A 171 7.36 1.73 13.03
CA GLU A 171 6.08 2.16 13.61
C GLU A 171 4.88 1.63 12.82
N ILE A 172 5.05 1.34 11.51
CA ILE A 172 4.01 0.69 10.72
C ILE A 172 3.66 -0.70 11.25
N LEU A 173 4.58 -1.34 11.97
CA LEU A 173 4.34 -2.63 12.61
C LEU A 173 3.27 -2.54 13.70
N ALA A 174 3.15 -1.39 14.36
CA ALA A 174 2.15 -1.15 15.39
C ALA A 174 0.72 -1.08 14.82
N VAL A 175 0.57 -0.94 13.51
CA VAL A 175 -0.72 -1.00 12.82
C VAL A 175 -1.25 -2.44 12.73
N PHE A 176 -0.36 -3.43 12.83
CA PHE A 176 -0.77 -4.84 12.77
C PHE A 176 -1.19 -5.32 14.15
N GLY A 177 -2.43 -5.80 14.26
CA GLY A 177 -2.99 -6.33 15.50
C GLY A 177 -2.29 -7.61 15.99
N PRO A 178 -2.53 -8.01 17.25
CA PRO A 178 -1.96 -9.23 17.83
C PRO A 178 -2.18 -10.46 16.93
N GLY A 179 -1.12 -11.24 16.70
CA GLY A 179 -1.14 -12.44 15.84
C GLY A 179 -0.66 -12.21 14.40
N SER A 180 -0.44 -10.97 13.99
CA SER A 180 0.13 -10.65 12.68
C SER A 180 1.58 -11.09 12.57
N ARG A 181 1.95 -11.73 11.46
CA ARG A 181 3.33 -12.14 11.17
C ARG A 181 3.94 -11.14 10.20
N VAL A 182 4.91 -10.35 10.66
CA VAL A 182 5.63 -9.41 9.79
C VAL A 182 7.03 -9.92 9.53
N ILE A 183 7.38 -10.04 8.25
CA ILE A 183 8.68 -10.51 7.79
C ILE A 183 9.46 -9.30 7.31
N ILE A 184 10.47 -8.90 8.07
CA ILE A 184 11.40 -7.83 7.70
C ILE A 184 12.59 -8.50 7.03
N THR A 185 12.84 -8.16 5.77
CA THR A 185 14.07 -8.57 5.07
C THR A 185 14.99 -7.37 4.96
N THR A 186 16.27 -7.55 5.29
CA THR A 186 17.29 -6.52 5.18
C THR A 186 18.61 -7.16 4.76
N ARG A 187 19.39 -6.44 3.94
CA ARG A 187 20.77 -6.83 3.62
C ARG A 187 21.76 -6.44 4.72
N ASP A 188 21.34 -5.56 5.64
CA ASP A 188 22.14 -5.11 6.77
C ASP A 188 21.83 -5.95 8.02
N LYS A 189 22.75 -6.87 8.34
CA LYS A 189 22.65 -7.78 9.50
C LYS A 189 22.61 -7.03 10.85
N GLN A 190 23.20 -5.84 10.93
CA GLN A 190 23.23 -5.06 12.17
C GLN A 190 21.84 -4.53 12.56
N LEU A 191 20.98 -4.27 11.56
CA LEU A 191 19.58 -3.85 11.80
C LEU A 191 18.75 -4.97 12.46
N LEU A 192 19.02 -6.24 12.14
CA LEU A 192 18.34 -7.39 12.77
C LEU A 192 18.82 -7.60 14.21
N LEU A 193 20.14 -7.53 14.43
CA LEU A 193 20.74 -7.78 15.75
C LEU A 193 20.33 -6.75 16.80
N ASN A 194 20.15 -5.48 16.41
CA ASN A 194 19.74 -4.42 17.32
C ASN A 194 18.24 -4.48 17.71
N PHE A 195 17.40 -5.21 16.96
CA PHE A 195 15.93 -5.20 17.13
C PHE A 195 15.36 -6.54 17.59
N VAL A 196 15.98 -7.66 17.22
CA VAL A 196 15.44 -9.00 17.45
C VAL A 196 16.07 -9.61 18.71
N VAL A 197 15.98 -8.89 19.85
CA VAL A 197 16.43 -9.42 21.14
C VAL A 197 15.43 -10.45 21.71
N ALA A 198 14.23 -10.59 21.14
CA ALA A 198 13.14 -11.38 21.73
C ALA A 198 12.47 -12.43 20.82
N TYR A 199 12.89 -12.63 19.56
CA TYR A 199 12.26 -13.61 18.67
C TYR A 199 13.28 -14.46 17.93
N ASN A 200 12.92 -15.72 17.65
CA ASN A 200 13.77 -16.68 16.94
C ASN A 200 14.20 -16.10 15.57
N ILE A 201 15.50 -15.82 15.42
CA ILE A 201 16.12 -15.45 14.15
C ILE A 201 16.22 -16.72 13.32
N TYR A 202 15.53 -16.75 12.18
CA TYR A 202 15.70 -17.82 11.19
C TYR A 202 16.65 -17.29 10.12
N GLU A 203 17.86 -17.86 10.07
CA GLU A 203 18.80 -17.59 9.00
C GLU A 203 18.26 -18.20 7.71
N VAL A 204 18.05 -17.37 6.69
CA VAL A 204 17.60 -17.81 5.37
C VAL A 204 18.83 -17.83 4.47
N GLU A 205 19.01 -18.92 3.72
CA GLU A 205 20.11 -19.02 2.76
C GLU A 205 20.09 -17.84 1.80
N ALA A 206 21.26 -17.23 1.59
CA ALA A 206 21.41 -16.13 0.66
C ALA A 206 21.07 -16.62 -0.76
N PHE A 207 20.16 -15.91 -1.44
CA PHE A 207 19.85 -16.16 -2.84
C PHE A 207 21.14 -16.13 -3.68
N ASP A 208 21.29 -17.12 -4.57
CA ASP A 208 22.45 -17.22 -5.44
C ASP A 208 22.51 -15.98 -6.37
N LYS A 209 23.68 -15.60 -6.88
CA LYS A 209 23.83 -14.36 -7.70
C LYS A 209 22.92 -14.31 -8.93
N ARG A 210 22.38 -15.47 -9.34
CA ARG A 210 21.44 -15.64 -10.44
C ARG A 210 19.98 -15.42 -10.04
N GLU A 211 19.67 -15.53 -8.75
CA GLU A 211 18.34 -15.35 -8.17
C GLU A 211 18.18 -13.96 -7.53
N ALA A 212 19.28 -13.20 -7.40
CA ALA A 212 19.33 -11.88 -6.79
C ALA A 212 19.14 -10.69 -7.77
N LEU A 213 18.63 -10.93 -8.99
CA LEU A 213 18.35 -9.91 -10.00
C LEU A 213 16.86 -9.90 -10.38
#